data_AF-A0A929HR67-F1
#
_entry.id   AF-A0A929HR67-F1
#
_cell.length_a   1.000
_cell.length_b   1.000
_cell.length_c   1.000
_cell.angle_alpha   90.00
_cell.angle_beta   90.00
_cell.angle_gamma   90.00
#
_symmetry.space_group_name_H-M   'P 1'
#
loop_
_entity.id
_entity.type
_entity.pdbx_description
1 polymer ?
#
loop_
_entity_poly.entity_id
_entity_poly.type
_entity_poly.pdbx_seq_one_letter_code
_entity_poly.pdbx_strand_id
1 'polypeptide(L)'
;GKRHPTLANNVVVGAGAKVLGPIILNDGARIGSNAVVVKDVVAGETVIGVPGRVVKTDQTDDQKQQQKLAQSVGFDAYGTSSETLDPVATAIHGLIEHIHALDKRMDDMTKTIHTLGGEVPDVAMPELDQCDLEADTRNNKVD
;
A
#
# COMPACT_ATOMS: atom_id res chain seq x y z
N GLY A 1 24.14 -20.87 -25.33
CA GLY A 1 24.05 -20.38 -23.94
C GLY A 1 22.62 -20.45 -23.46
N LYS A 2 22.41 -20.56 -22.14
CA LYS A 2 21.09 -20.65 -21.50
C LYS A 2 20.28 -19.37 -21.78
N ARG A 3 19.01 -19.53 -22.18
CA ARG A 3 18.09 -18.40 -22.50
C ARG A 3 16.69 -18.57 -21.90
N HIS A 4 16.47 -19.68 -21.18
CA HIS A 4 15.21 -20.02 -20.56
C HIS A 4 15.38 -20.16 -19.04
N PRO A 5 14.30 -19.99 -18.27
CA PRO A 5 14.35 -20.15 -16.83
C PRO A 5 14.73 -21.56 -16.40
N THR A 6 15.04 -21.72 -15.12
CA THR A 6 15.19 -22.99 -14.43
C THR A 6 14.40 -22.98 -13.15
N LEU A 7 13.61 -24.02 -12.95
CA LEU A 7 12.78 -24.21 -11.78
C LEU A 7 13.40 -25.32 -10.94
N ALA A 8 13.61 -25.03 -9.66
CA ALA A 8 14.07 -26.01 -8.68
C ALA A 8 12.87 -26.82 -8.12
N ASN A 9 13.05 -27.49 -6.98
CA ASN A 9 12.05 -28.40 -6.43
C ASN A 9 10.87 -27.63 -5.82
N ASN A 10 9.66 -28.20 -5.91
CA ASN A 10 8.45 -27.66 -5.27
C ASN A 10 8.09 -26.22 -5.68
N VAL A 11 8.57 -25.75 -6.85
CA VAL A 11 8.18 -24.45 -7.39
C VAL A 11 6.72 -24.51 -7.86
N VAL A 12 5.93 -23.53 -7.44
CA VAL A 12 4.54 -23.35 -7.88
C VAL A 12 4.47 -22.21 -8.87
N VAL A 13 3.86 -22.45 -10.04
CA VAL A 13 3.66 -21.42 -11.05
C VAL A 13 2.18 -21.25 -11.34
N GLY A 14 1.66 -20.06 -11.05
CA GLY A 14 0.28 -19.68 -11.31
C GLY A 14 -0.04 -19.56 -12.79
N ALA A 15 -1.32 -19.64 -13.13
CA ALA A 15 -1.79 -19.57 -14.50
C ALA A 15 -1.41 -18.24 -15.17
N GLY A 16 -0.95 -18.30 -16.41
CA GLY A 16 -0.59 -17.11 -17.20
C GLY A 16 0.66 -16.36 -16.75
N ALA A 17 1.39 -16.86 -15.76
CA ALA A 17 2.69 -16.32 -15.34
C ALA A 17 3.73 -16.41 -16.48
N LYS A 18 4.58 -15.40 -16.56
CA LYS A 18 5.62 -15.26 -17.60
C LYS A 18 6.97 -15.11 -16.90
N VAL A 19 7.84 -16.08 -17.08
CA VAL A 19 9.17 -16.13 -16.45
C VAL A 19 10.19 -15.95 -17.58
N LEU A 20 10.94 -14.86 -17.57
CA LEU A 20 11.71 -14.38 -18.72
C LEU A 20 13.20 -14.35 -18.41
N GLY A 21 14.00 -14.90 -19.33
CA GLY A 21 15.46 -14.90 -19.26
C GLY A 21 16.04 -16.14 -18.56
N PRO A 22 17.39 -16.23 -18.48
CA PRO A 22 18.09 -17.37 -17.89
C PRO A 22 18.11 -17.31 -16.35
N ILE A 23 16.94 -17.14 -15.73
CA ILE A 23 16.78 -16.96 -14.28
C ILE A 23 16.46 -18.27 -13.56
N ILE A 24 16.66 -18.30 -12.25
CA ILE A 24 16.45 -19.46 -11.37
C ILE A 24 15.32 -19.16 -10.38
N LEU A 25 14.33 -20.06 -10.34
CA LEU A 25 13.33 -20.12 -9.27
C LEU A 25 13.79 -21.21 -8.28
N ASN A 26 14.23 -20.81 -7.09
CA ASN A 26 14.76 -21.72 -6.08
C ASN A 26 13.66 -22.54 -5.40
N ASP A 27 14.05 -23.50 -4.56
CA ASP A 27 13.15 -24.47 -3.97
C ASP A 27 11.95 -23.82 -3.26
N GLY A 28 10.74 -24.29 -3.56
CA GLY A 28 9.52 -23.79 -2.93
C GLY A 28 9.09 -22.37 -3.33
N ALA A 29 9.73 -21.76 -4.34
CA ALA A 29 9.30 -20.46 -4.86
C ALA A 29 7.86 -20.53 -5.43
N ARG A 30 7.08 -19.48 -5.24
CA ARG A 30 5.67 -19.37 -5.67
C ARG A 30 5.48 -18.19 -6.61
N ILE A 31 5.07 -18.43 -7.84
CA ILE A 31 4.79 -17.37 -8.82
C ILE A 31 3.29 -17.21 -8.93
N GLY A 32 2.78 -16.01 -8.65
CA GLY A 32 1.38 -15.67 -8.78
C GLY A 32 0.89 -15.70 -10.22
N SER A 33 -0.43 -15.85 -10.38
CA SER A 33 -1.07 -15.81 -11.70
C SER A 33 -0.78 -14.49 -12.42
N ASN A 34 -0.55 -14.55 -13.73
CA ASN A 34 -0.20 -13.42 -14.59
C ASN A 34 1.05 -12.62 -14.20
N ALA A 35 1.86 -13.06 -13.23
CA ALA A 35 3.07 -12.36 -12.84
C ALA A 35 4.14 -12.36 -13.96
N VAL A 36 4.95 -11.30 -14.04
CA VAL A 36 6.09 -11.21 -14.98
C VAL A 36 7.40 -11.18 -14.20
N VAL A 37 8.14 -12.29 -14.23
CA VAL A 37 9.36 -12.49 -13.44
C VAL A 37 10.59 -12.36 -14.35
N VAL A 38 11.47 -11.43 -14.01
CA VAL A 38 12.69 -11.10 -14.77
C VAL A 38 13.98 -11.23 -13.95
N LYS A 39 13.89 -11.71 -12.71
CA LYS A 39 15.00 -11.90 -11.77
C LYS A 39 14.84 -13.21 -11.01
N ASP A 40 15.95 -13.76 -10.54
CA ASP A 40 15.96 -14.96 -9.70
C ASP A 40 15.06 -14.78 -8.46
N VAL A 41 14.42 -15.88 -8.05
CA VAL A 41 13.51 -15.91 -6.89
C VAL A 41 14.11 -16.82 -5.83
N VAL A 42 14.22 -16.32 -4.60
CA VAL A 42 14.82 -17.06 -3.49
C VAL A 42 13.86 -18.16 -3.01
N ALA A 43 14.41 -19.16 -2.33
CA ALA A 43 13.65 -20.31 -1.84
C ALA A 43 12.48 -19.86 -0.93
N GLY A 44 11.29 -20.43 -1.15
CA GLY A 44 10.08 -20.15 -0.38
C GLY A 44 9.39 -18.80 -0.63
N GLU A 45 10.00 -17.90 -1.40
CA GLU A 45 9.43 -16.57 -1.69
C GLU A 45 8.24 -16.65 -2.64
N THR A 46 7.36 -15.65 -2.55
CA THR A 46 6.19 -15.51 -3.44
C THR A 46 6.32 -14.25 -4.27
N VAL A 47 6.17 -14.34 -5.59
CA VAL A 47 6.27 -13.22 -6.53
C VAL A 47 4.93 -12.98 -7.23
N ILE A 48 4.44 -11.75 -7.22
CA ILE A 48 3.18 -11.37 -7.90
C ILE A 48 3.34 -10.09 -8.71
N GLY A 49 2.41 -9.83 -9.63
CA GLY A 49 2.32 -8.55 -10.35
C GLY A 49 3.19 -8.42 -11.61
N VAL A 50 3.05 -7.28 -12.29
CA VAL A 50 3.77 -6.91 -13.51
C VAL A 50 4.30 -5.48 -13.36
N PRO A 51 5.63 -5.27 -13.25
CA PRO A 51 6.67 -6.29 -13.09
C PRO A 51 6.54 -7.04 -11.74
N GLY A 52 6.99 -8.29 -11.71
CA GLY A 52 6.90 -9.16 -10.54
C GLY A 52 7.67 -8.63 -9.33
N ARG A 53 7.00 -8.56 -8.17
CA ARG A 53 7.57 -8.15 -6.88
C ARG A 53 7.41 -9.25 -5.84
N VAL A 54 8.42 -9.41 -4.98
CA VAL A 54 8.40 -10.37 -3.87
C VAL A 54 7.44 -9.87 -2.79
N VAL A 55 6.53 -10.74 -2.34
CA VAL A 55 5.66 -10.52 -1.20
C VAL A 55 6.21 -11.30 -0.02
N LYS A 56 6.46 -10.61 1.09
CA LYS A 56 6.85 -11.25 2.35
C LYS A 56 5.60 -11.77 3.03
N THR A 57 5.55 -13.07 3.31
CA THR A 57 4.43 -13.72 4.00
C THR A 57 4.37 -13.39 5.50
N ASP A 58 5.46 -12.84 6.07
CA ASP A 58 5.55 -12.40 7.47
C ASP A 58 5.21 -10.91 7.62
N GLN A 59 4.00 -10.52 7.20
CA GLN A 59 3.45 -9.24 7.62
C GLN A 59 2.70 -9.45 8.93
N THR A 60 3.28 -8.96 10.02
CA THR A 60 2.56 -8.69 11.26
C THR A 60 1.29 -7.88 10.95
N ASP A 61 0.22 -8.10 11.71
CA ASP A 61 -1.10 -7.52 11.42
C ASP A 61 -1.10 -5.98 11.31
N ASP A 62 -0.10 -5.33 11.91
CA ASP A 62 0.15 -3.88 11.81
C ASP A 62 0.42 -3.39 10.37
N GLN A 63 1.07 -4.20 9.53
CA GLN A 63 1.39 -3.82 8.14
C GLN A 63 0.19 -4.00 7.19
N LYS A 64 -0.75 -4.89 7.52
CA LYS A 64 -2.00 -5.06 6.76
C LYS A 64 -2.92 -3.84 6.91
N GLN A 65 -2.87 -3.15 8.05
CA GLN A 65 -3.64 -1.92 8.26
C GLN A 65 -3.09 -0.76 7.42
N GLN A 66 -1.77 -0.59 7.32
CA GLN A 66 -1.17 0.45 6.47
C GLN A 66 -1.42 0.22 4.97
N GLN A 67 -1.42 -1.03 4.49
CA GLN A 67 -1.78 -1.32 3.09
C GLN A 67 -3.27 -1.11 2.82
N LYS A 68 -4.16 -1.40 3.78
CA LYS A 68 -5.59 -1.09 3.63
C LYS A 68 -5.86 0.41 3.57
N LEU A 69 -5.11 1.21 4.34
CA LEU A 69 -5.18 2.66 4.31
C LEU A 69 -4.69 3.22 2.95
N ALA A 70 -3.65 2.62 2.36
CA ALA A 70 -3.17 2.99 1.03
C ALA A 70 -4.11 2.53 -0.11
N GLN A 71 -4.82 1.40 0.08
CA GLN A 71 -5.77 0.86 -0.89
C GLN A 71 -7.11 1.60 -0.92
N SER A 72 -7.53 2.24 0.18
CA SER A 72 -8.76 3.03 0.21
C SER A 72 -8.64 4.39 -0.48
N VAL A 73 -7.45 4.79 -0.94
CA VAL A 73 -7.18 6.14 -1.46
C VAL A 73 -7.00 6.18 -2.99
N GLY A 74 -7.04 5.06 -3.71
CA GLY A 74 -6.77 5.09 -5.15
C GLY A 74 -7.44 3.99 -5.95
N PHE A 75 -8.50 4.34 -6.69
CA PHE A 75 -8.92 3.59 -7.86
C PHE A 75 -7.83 3.69 -8.93
N ASP A 76 -7.00 2.66 -9.03
CA ASP A 76 -5.86 2.59 -9.95
C ASP A 76 -6.28 1.90 -11.26
N ALA A 77 -7.01 2.63 -12.11
CA ALA A 77 -7.30 2.17 -13.46
C ALA A 77 -6.11 2.46 -14.38
N TYR A 78 -5.63 1.39 -15.02
CA TYR A 78 -4.57 1.39 -16.05
C TYR A 78 -3.12 1.57 -15.56
N GLY A 79 -2.74 0.83 -14.50
CA GLY A 79 -1.49 0.05 -14.54
C GLY A 79 -0.18 0.80 -14.84
N THR A 80 0.05 1.97 -14.25
CA THR A 80 1.39 2.58 -14.21
C THR A 80 1.92 2.58 -12.79
N SER A 81 2.73 1.58 -12.48
CA SER A 81 3.41 1.47 -11.19
C SER A 81 4.38 2.63 -10.96
N SER A 82 4.28 3.24 -9.78
CA SER A 82 5.32 3.94 -9.02
C SER A 82 6.26 4.84 -9.83
N GLU A 83 6.07 6.17 -9.77
CA GLU A 83 7.12 7.23 -9.67
C GLU A 83 6.56 8.65 -9.92
N THR A 84 5.34 8.94 -9.46
CA THR A 84 4.99 10.30 -9.04
C THR A 84 3.95 10.13 -7.93
N LEU A 85 4.40 10.03 -6.68
CA LEU A 85 3.53 10.46 -5.60
C LEU A 85 3.19 11.92 -5.93
N ASP A 86 1.91 12.22 -6.09
CA ASP A 86 1.48 13.59 -6.25
C ASP A 86 2.09 14.40 -5.09
N PRO A 87 2.89 15.45 -5.36
CA PRO A 87 3.50 16.25 -4.31
C PRO A 87 2.44 16.87 -3.40
N VAL A 88 1.23 17.10 -3.92
CA VAL A 88 0.07 17.54 -3.14
C VAL A 88 -0.42 16.41 -2.23
N ALA A 89 -0.61 15.19 -2.75
CA ALA A 89 -0.95 14.04 -1.92
C ALA A 89 0.09 13.80 -0.81
N THR A 90 1.37 13.94 -1.11
CA THR A 90 2.45 13.78 -0.12
C THR A 90 2.38 14.86 0.97
N ALA A 91 2.11 16.11 0.59
CA ALA A 91 1.89 17.20 1.54
C ALA A 91 0.65 16.95 2.41
N ILE A 92 -0.47 16.49 1.83
CA ILE A 92 -1.69 16.15 2.58
C ILE A 92 -1.42 15.03 3.59
N HIS A 93 -0.70 13.97 3.21
CA HIS A 93 -0.32 12.90 4.14
C HIS A 93 0.53 13.43 5.29
N GLY A 94 1.54 14.26 4.99
CA GLY A 94 2.36 14.90 6.02
C GLY A 94 1.55 15.78 6.97
N LEU A 95 0.53 16.47 6.46
CA LEU A 95 -0.40 17.26 7.28
C LEU A 95 -1.25 16.36 8.19
N ILE A 96 -1.79 15.25 7.67
CA ILE A 96 -2.59 14.30 8.46
C ILE A 96 -1.77 13.70 9.61
N GLU A 97 -0.54 13.24 9.32
CA GLU A 97 0.36 12.71 10.35
C GLU A 97 0.68 13.75 11.42
N HIS A 98 0.90 15.00 11.01
CA HIS A 98 1.17 16.08 11.94
C HIS A 98 -0.05 16.41 12.82
N ILE A 99 -1.26 16.42 12.25
CA ILE A 99 -2.50 16.65 13.00
C ILE A 99 -2.71 15.56 14.06
N HIS A 100 -2.53 14.28 13.71
CA HIS A 100 -2.64 13.20 14.71
C HIS A 100 -1.61 13.34 15.85
N ALA A 101 -0.40 13.80 15.53
CA ALA A 101 0.60 14.07 16.56
C ALA A 101 0.21 15.23 17.47
N LEU A 102 -0.44 16.26 16.92
CA LEU A 102 -0.98 17.39 17.67
C LEU A 102 -2.14 16.96 18.57
N ASP A 103 -3.09 16.18 18.06
CA ASP A 103 -4.24 15.67 18.83
C ASP A 103 -3.76 14.87 20.05
N LYS A 104 -2.84 13.92 19.83
CA LYS A 104 -2.26 13.13 20.91
C LYS A 104 -1.58 14.01 21.97
N ARG A 105 -0.85 15.05 21.53
CA ARG A 105 -0.19 15.98 22.43
C ARG A 105 -1.20 16.82 23.21
N MET A 106 -2.31 17.24 22.59
CA MET A 106 -3.39 17.96 23.26
C MET A 106 -4.08 17.07 24.29
N ASP A 107 -4.36 15.80 23.98
CA ASP A 107 -4.92 14.84 24.93
C ASP A 107 -4.03 14.65 26.17
N ASP A 108 -2.72 14.47 25.96
CA ASP A 108 -1.78 14.30 27.05
C ASP A 108 -1.63 15.57 27.90
N MET A 109 -1.69 16.74 27.26
CA MET A 109 -1.75 18.03 27.95
C MET A 109 -3.03 18.16 28.78
N THR A 110 -4.19 17.82 28.24
CA THR A 110 -5.48 17.84 28.94
C THR A 110 -5.48 16.92 30.16
N LYS A 111 -4.95 15.69 30.04
CA LYS A 111 -4.78 14.77 31.19
C LYS A 111 -3.89 15.38 32.29
N THR A 112 -2.81 16.05 31.89
CA THR A 112 -1.89 16.69 32.83
C THR A 112 -2.55 17.86 33.56
N ILE A 113 -3.32 18.69 32.85
CA ILE A 113 -4.08 19.82 33.42
C ILE A 113 -5.13 19.30 34.42
N HIS A 114 -5.85 18.23 34.08
CA HIS A 114 -6.77 17.58 35.01
C HIS A 114 -6.08 17.06 36.27
N THR A 115 -4.89 16.47 36.14
CA THR A 115 -4.08 16.02 37.28
C THR A 115 -3.68 17.18 38.20
N LEU A 116 -3.49 18.38 37.64
CA LEU A 116 -3.20 19.61 38.40
C LEU A 116 -4.46 20.30 38.94
N GLY A 117 -5.66 19.73 38.73
CA GLY A 117 -6.93 20.26 39.21
C GLY A 117 -7.56 21.32 38.32
N GLY A 118 -7.08 21.48 37.08
CA GLY A 118 -7.70 22.35 36.08
C GLY A 118 -8.80 21.63 35.29
N GLU A 119 -9.75 22.41 34.77
CA GLU A 119 -10.76 21.95 33.81
C GLU A 119 -10.49 22.59 32.44
N VAL A 120 -10.54 21.79 31.38
CA VAL A 120 -10.47 22.27 30.00
C VAL A 120 -11.88 22.16 29.41
N PRO A 121 -12.47 23.26 28.89
CA PRO A 121 -13.79 23.20 28.29
C PRO A 121 -13.77 22.38 27.01
N ASP A 122 -14.82 21.59 26.79
CA ASP A 122 -15.01 20.86 25.54
C ASP A 122 -15.30 21.85 24.41
N VAL A 123 -14.45 21.84 23.38
CA VAL A 123 -14.61 22.70 22.20
C VAL A 123 -15.21 21.84 21.10
N ALA A 124 -16.44 22.19 20.70
CA ALA A 124 -17.09 21.52 19.57
C ALA A 124 -16.25 21.73 18.30
N MET A 125 -15.75 20.62 17.75
CA MET A 125 -15.02 20.64 16.49
C MET A 125 -16.01 20.87 15.34
N PRO A 126 -15.73 21.80 14.40
CA PRO A 126 -16.58 22.01 13.23
C PRO A 126 -16.58 20.77 12.32
N GLU A 127 -17.72 20.41 11.76
CA GLU A 127 -17.87 19.29 10.83
C GLU A 127 -17.14 19.57 9.50
N LEU A 128 -16.45 18.56 8.96
CA LEU A 128 -15.70 18.64 7.70
C LEU A 128 -16.59 18.24 6.51
N ASP A 129 -17.69 18.95 6.29
CA ASP A 129 -18.72 18.61 5.29
C ASP A 129 -18.27 18.75 3.82
N GLN A 130 -17.05 19.24 3.54
CA GLN A 130 -16.61 19.60 2.19
C GLN A 130 -15.32 18.92 1.72
N CYS A 131 -14.83 17.90 2.43
CA CYS A 131 -13.68 17.10 2.02
C CYS A 131 -14.04 15.83 1.23
N ASP A 132 -15.21 15.80 0.58
CA ASP A 132 -15.58 14.71 -0.32
C ASP A 132 -14.91 14.86 -1.69
N LEU A 133 -13.87 14.06 -1.94
CA LEU A 133 -13.23 13.93 -3.25
C LEU A 133 -14.07 13.11 -4.26
N GLU A 134 -15.24 12.61 -3.86
CA GLU A 134 -16.06 11.70 -4.69
C GLU A 134 -17.13 12.39 -5.56
N ALA A 135 -17.13 13.72 -5.68
CA ALA A 135 -18.17 14.43 -6.40
C ALA A 135 -17.75 14.95 -7.80
N ASP A 136 -17.31 14.09 -8.72
CA ASP A 136 -17.43 14.43 -10.16
C ASP A 136 -17.51 13.25 -11.16
N THR A 137 -18.29 12.20 -10.84
CA THR A 137 -18.63 11.14 -11.83
C THR A 137 -19.88 11.46 -12.68
N ARG A 138 -20.17 12.74 -12.97
CA ARG A 138 -21.32 13.09 -13.81
C ARG A 138 -20.98 14.15 -14.86
N ASN A 139 -20.57 13.69 -16.03
CA ASN A 139 -21.35 13.80 -17.28
C ASN A 139 -20.43 13.84 -18.51
N ASN A 140 -20.14 12.68 -19.11
CA ASN A 140 -19.75 12.65 -20.51
C ASN A 140 -20.57 11.58 -21.24
N LYS A 141 -21.84 11.90 -21.46
CA LYS A 141 -22.67 11.22 -22.44
C LYS A 141 -22.22 11.75 -23.81
N VAL A 142 -21.45 10.94 -24.53
CA VAL A 142 -21.11 11.18 -25.94
C VAL A 142 -22.22 10.53 -26.76
N ASP A 143 -22.90 11.36 -27.55
CA ASP A 143 -23.85 10.93 -28.58
C ASP A 143 -23.16 10.12 -29.69
#